data_AF-A0A257WUZ5-F1
#
_entry.id   AF-A0A257WUZ5-F1
#
_cell.length_a   1.000
_cell.length_b   1.000
_cell.length_c   1.000
_cell.angle_alpha   90.00
_cell.angle_beta   90.00
_cell.angle_gamma   90.00
#
_symmetry.space_group_name_H-M   'P 1'
#
loop_
_entity.id
_entity.type
_entity.pdbx_description
1 polymer ?
#
loop_
_entity_poly.entity_id
_entity_poly.type
_entity_poly.pdbx_seq_one_letter_code
_entity_poly.pdbx_strand_id
1 'polypeptide(L)'
;MTQDSKTIQGRTGPWEIVLGLEIHAQVASKSKLFSGAAVGFGAGPNEQVSLVDAAMPGMLPVLNGFCVEQAVKTGLGLKAQINLKSRFDRKNYFYPDLPQGYQISQFDQPIVGEGVVTVERDDGTTFDVRIERLHLEQDAGKSLHDQDP
;
A
#
# COMPACT_ATOMS: atom_id res chain seq x y z
N MET A 1 -23.26 31.06 6.77
CA MET A 1 -22.40 30.74 5.60
C MET A 1 -21.08 31.45 5.81
N THR A 2 -20.23 30.91 6.68
CA THR A 2 -18.85 31.40 6.83
C THR A 2 -18.03 30.78 5.70
N GLN A 3 -17.43 31.64 4.88
CA GLN A 3 -16.52 31.23 3.81
C GLN A 3 -15.26 30.65 4.45
N ASP A 4 -15.19 29.32 4.56
CA ASP A 4 -13.93 28.61 4.79
C ASP A 4 -13.10 28.78 3.51
N SER A 5 -12.37 29.89 3.43
CA SER A 5 -11.38 30.12 2.40
C SER A 5 -10.36 28.98 2.46
N LYS A 6 -10.42 28.05 1.50
CA LYS A 6 -9.35 27.06 1.24
C LYS A 6 -8.03 27.70 0.82
N THR A 7 -7.98 29.03 0.77
CA THR A 7 -6.82 29.80 0.35
C THR A 7 -6.07 30.39 1.53
N ILE A 8 -4.74 30.34 1.44
CA ILE A 8 -3.79 31.03 2.31
C ILE A 8 -3.21 32.24 1.58
N GLN A 9 -2.87 33.30 2.32
CA GLN A 9 -2.27 34.49 1.72
C GLN A 9 -0.77 34.28 1.50
N GLY A 10 -0.34 34.26 0.23
CA GLY A 10 1.06 34.25 -0.16
C GLY A 10 1.58 35.63 -0.58
N ARG A 11 2.88 35.70 -0.89
CA ARG A 11 3.55 36.94 -1.33
C ARG A 11 2.99 37.52 -2.63
N THR A 12 2.41 36.68 -3.48
CA THR A 12 1.91 37.04 -4.80
C THR A 12 0.37 37.03 -4.91
N GLY A 13 -0.34 36.79 -3.79
CA GLY A 13 -1.80 36.67 -3.77
C GLY A 13 -2.29 35.43 -3.01
N PRO A 14 -3.60 35.12 -3.10
CA PRO A 14 -4.19 33.94 -2.46
C PRO A 14 -3.77 32.65 -3.17
N TRP A 15 -3.46 31.61 -2.40
CA TRP A 15 -3.05 30.28 -2.87
C TRP A 15 -3.87 29.19 -2.22
N GLU A 16 -4.29 28.17 -2.96
CA GLU A 16 -4.90 26.96 -2.40
C GLU A 16 -3.84 25.86 -2.25
N ILE A 17 -3.83 25.16 -1.11
CA ILE A 17 -2.99 23.98 -0.89
C ILE A 17 -3.78 22.74 -1.28
N VAL A 18 -3.25 21.96 -2.23
CA VAL A 18 -3.81 20.67 -2.63
C VAL A 18 -2.84 19.57 -2.23
N LEU A 19 -3.32 18.61 -1.44
CA LEU A 19 -2.52 17.50 -0.92
C LEU A 19 -3.10 16.16 -1.39
N GLY A 20 -2.22 15.23 -1.75
CA GLY A 20 -2.53 13.83 -1.98
C GLY A 20 -1.62 12.96 -1.11
N LEU A 21 -2.16 11.89 -0.55
CA LEU A 21 -1.41 10.95 0.27
C LEU A 21 -1.40 9.57 -0.40
N GLU A 22 -0.23 8.95 -0.42
CA GLU A 22 -0.06 7.54 -0.74
C GLU A 22 0.38 6.84 0.55
N ILE A 23 -0.43 5.89 1.02
CA ILE A 23 -0.21 5.23 2.31
C ILE A 23 0.00 3.74 2.04
N HIS A 24 1.15 3.23 2.48
CA HIS A 24 1.46 1.81 2.47
C HIS A 24 1.26 1.28 3.88
N ALA A 25 0.39 0.29 4.04
CA ALA A 25 0.07 -0.32 5.32
C ALA A 25 0.32 -1.83 5.27
N GLN A 26 1.16 -2.33 6.17
CA GLN A 26 1.50 -3.74 6.23
C GLN A 26 0.32 -4.55 6.78
N VAL A 27 -0.12 -5.55 6.02
CA VAL A 27 -1.14 -6.50 6.49
C VAL A 27 -0.55 -7.36 7.61
N ALA A 28 -1.23 -7.41 8.76
CA ALA A 28 -0.85 -8.24 9.90
C ALA A 28 -1.18 -9.73 9.66
N SER A 29 -0.59 -10.32 8.62
CA SER A 29 -0.72 -11.74 8.26
C SER A 29 0.38 -12.59 8.93
N LYS A 30 0.17 -13.90 8.99
CA LYS A 30 1.19 -14.85 9.48
C LYS A 30 2.22 -15.22 8.42
N SER A 31 1.82 -15.19 7.15
CA SER A 31 2.67 -15.49 5.99
C SER A 31 2.58 -14.38 4.95
N LYS A 32 3.57 -14.31 4.06
CA LYS A 32 3.67 -13.27 3.03
C LYS A 32 2.53 -13.33 2.01
N LEU A 33 2.42 -12.29 1.18
CA LEU A 33 1.35 -12.15 0.19
C LEU A 33 1.38 -13.25 -0.89
N PHE A 34 2.57 -13.69 -1.30
CA PHE A 34 2.75 -14.66 -2.40
C PHE A 34 3.56 -15.91 -2.03
N SER A 35 3.96 -16.06 -0.77
CA SER A 35 4.75 -17.19 -0.30
C SER A 35 4.36 -17.61 1.12
N GLY A 36 4.72 -18.83 1.49
CA GLY A 36 4.48 -19.38 2.83
C GLY A 36 5.48 -18.93 3.89
N ALA A 37 6.46 -18.09 3.56
CA ALA A 37 7.42 -17.57 4.53
C ALA A 37 6.71 -16.69 5.57
N ALA A 38 7.21 -16.72 6.80
CA ALA A 38 6.65 -15.97 7.91
C ALA A 38 6.75 -14.46 7.69
N VAL A 39 5.83 -13.72 8.32
CA VAL A 39 5.88 -12.25 8.46
C VAL A 39 6.05 -11.94 9.95
N GLY A 40 7.08 -11.18 10.29
CA GLY A 40 7.30 -10.74 11.66
C GLY A 40 8.62 -9.98 11.83
N PHE A 41 8.75 -9.31 12.97
CA PHE A 41 10.00 -8.64 13.36
C PHE A 41 10.88 -9.57 14.20
N GLY A 42 12.19 -9.32 14.19
CA GLY A 42 13.15 -9.96 15.11
C GLY A 42 13.85 -11.21 14.59
N ALA A 43 13.55 -11.67 13.37
CA ALA A 43 14.35 -12.71 12.71
C ALA A 43 15.69 -12.15 12.20
N GLY A 44 16.68 -13.03 12.07
CA GLY A 44 17.96 -12.69 11.45
C GLY A 44 17.84 -12.39 9.95
N PRO A 45 18.89 -11.79 9.34
CA PRO A 45 18.90 -11.51 7.91
C PRO A 45 18.63 -12.77 7.08
N ASN A 46 17.67 -12.68 6.16
CA ASN A 46 17.28 -13.74 5.23
C ASN A 46 16.74 -15.05 5.87
N GLU A 47 16.41 -15.06 7.17
CA GLU A 47 15.83 -16.26 7.82
C GLU A 47 14.36 -16.50 7.44
N GLN A 48 13.63 -15.43 7.10
CA GLN A 48 12.22 -15.49 6.69
C GLN A 48 12.09 -15.37 5.18
N VAL A 49 12.86 -16.15 4.42
CA VAL A 49 12.91 -16.10 2.95
C VAL A 49 12.64 -17.49 2.38
N SER A 50 11.69 -17.59 1.46
CA SER A 50 11.44 -18.76 0.63
C SER A 50 12.07 -18.61 -0.76
N LEU A 51 12.09 -19.69 -1.55
CA LEU A 51 12.58 -19.64 -2.93
C LEU A 51 11.76 -18.69 -3.83
N VAL A 52 10.47 -18.51 -3.53
CA VAL A 52 9.59 -17.53 -4.21
C VAL A 52 10.06 -16.10 -3.90
N ASP A 53 10.36 -15.82 -2.63
CA ASP A 53 10.81 -14.50 -2.19
C ASP A 53 12.17 -14.15 -2.78
N ALA A 54 13.08 -15.13 -2.85
CA ALA A 54 14.40 -15.00 -3.47
C ALA A 54 14.37 -14.99 -5.00
N ALA A 55 13.19 -15.02 -5.63
CA ALA A 55 13.01 -15.03 -7.08
C ALA A 55 13.76 -16.15 -7.81
N MET A 56 13.88 -17.33 -7.20
CA MET A 56 14.60 -18.44 -7.81
C MET A 56 13.93 -18.88 -9.13
N PRO A 57 14.70 -19.24 -10.17
CA PRO A 57 14.14 -19.68 -11.44
C PRO A 57 13.14 -20.84 -11.28
N GLY A 58 11.97 -20.69 -11.89
CA GLY A 58 10.89 -21.70 -11.86
C GLY A 58 9.88 -21.55 -10.71
N MET A 59 10.08 -20.60 -9.80
CA MET A 59 9.13 -20.35 -8.71
C MET A 59 7.89 -19.57 -9.19
N LEU A 60 6.72 -19.91 -8.64
CA LEU A 60 5.45 -19.27 -8.96
C LEU A 60 4.78 -18.70 -7.69
N PRO A 61 4.18 -17.50 -7.76
CA PRO A 61 3.50 -16.89 -6.61
C PRO A 61 2.16 -17.56 -6.32
N VAL A 62 1.81 -17.70 -5.03
CA VAL A 62 0.49 -18.17 -4.58
C VAL A 62 -0.13 -17.14 -3.65
N LEU A 63 -1.26 -16.56 -4.07
CA LEU A 63 -1.92 -15.47 -3.34
C LEU A 63 -2.42 -15.91 -1.95
N ASN A 64 -2.13 -15.09 -0.95
CA ASN A 64 -2.61 -15.27 0.41
C ASN A 64 -4.07 -14.80 0.58
N GLY A 65 -4.99 -15.76 0.79
CA GLY A 65 -6.42 -15.47 0.96
C GLY A 65 -6.74 -14.60 2.18
N PHE A 66 -5.94 -14.67 3.25
CA PHE A 66 -6.13 -13.79 4.41
C PHE A 66 -5.85 -12.33 4.06
N CYS A 67 -4.82 -12.06 3.27
CA CYS A 67 -4.52 -10.69 2.82
C CYS A 67 -5.66 -10.11 1.97
N VAL A 68 -6.29 -10.94 1.13
CA VAL A 68 -7.49 -10.56 0.35
C VAL A 68 -8.65 -10.21 1.29
N GLU A 69 -8.90 -11.05 2.29
CA GLU A 69 -9.95 -10.79 3.28
C GLU A 69 -9.73 -9.46 4.03
N GLN A 70 -8.49 -9.19 4.45
CA GLN A 70 -8.16 -7.92 5.12
C GLN A 70 -8.35 -6.71 4.20
N ALA A 71 -7.92 -6.79 2.93
CA ALA A 71 -8.12 -5.71 1.98
C ALA A 71 -9.62 -5.40 1.74
N VAL A 72 -10.46 -6.44 1.62
CA VAL A 72 -11.92 -6.26 1.50
C VAL A 72 -12.50 -5.65 2.77
N LYS A 73 -12.11 -6.14 3.96
CA LYS A 73 -12.56 -5.57 5.24
C LYS A 73 -12.19 -4.10 5.39
N THR A 74 -10.96 -3.74 5.03
CA THR A 74 -10.51 -2.34 5.04
C THR A 74 -11.32 -1.51 4.06
N GLY A 75 -11.55 -2.00 2.83
CA GLY A 75 -12.40 -1.31 1.85
C GLY A 75 -13.82 -1.02 2.37
N LEU A 76 -14.45 -1.99 3.04
CA LEU A 76 -15.75 -1.80 3.67
C LEU A 76 -15.70 -0.74 4.78
N GLY A 77 -14.64 -0.75 5.60
CA GLY A 77 -14.41 0.26 6.64
C GLY A 77 -14.20 1.68 6.08
N LEU A 78 -13.61 1.79 4.89
CA LEU A 78 -13.42 3.04 4.14
C LEU A 78 -14.66 3.46 3.34
N LYS A 79 -15.81 2.80 3.54
CA LYS A 79 -17.05 3.01 2.77
C LYS A 79 -16.81 2.97 1.25
N ALA A 80 -15.88 2.12 0.82
CA ALA A 80 -15.40 2.07 -0.55
C ALA A 80 -16.13 1.01 -1.38
N GLN A 81 -16.11 1.17 -2.70
CA GLN A 81 -16.60 0.16 -3.63
C GLN A 81 -15.67 -1.07 -3.64
N ILE A 82 -16.22 -2.24 -3.32
CA ILE A 82 -15.50 -3.52 -3.46
C ILE A 82 -15.66 -4.04 -4.89
N ASN A 83 -14.54 -4.27 -5.58
CA ASN A 83 -14.57 -4.83 -6.92
C ASN A 83 -14.66 -6.35 -6.88
N LEU A 84 -15.72 -6.91 -7.47
CA LEU A 84 -15.94 -8.36 -7.53
C LEU A 84 -14.94 -9.09 -8.44
N LYS A 85 -14.19 -8.34 -9.24
CA LYS A 85 -13.08 -8.82 -10.07
C LYS A 85 -11.92 -7.86 -9.89
N SER A 86 -10.74 -8.40 -9.63
CA SER A 86 -9.48 -7.67 -9.60
C SER A 86 -8.37 -8.52 -10.20
N ARG A 87 -7.27 -7.87 -10.60
CA ARG A 87 -6.11 -8.50 -11.24
C ARG A 87 -4.83 -8.03 -10.55
N PHE A 88 -3.83 -8.90 -10.50
CA PHE A 88 -2.46 -8.50 -10.18
C PHE A 88 -1.65 -8.25 -11.46
N ASP A 89 -0.84 -7.21 -11.42
CA ASP A 89 -0.01 -6.70 -12.50
C ASP A 89 1.46 -6.65 -12.05
N ARG A 90 2.38 -6.63 -13.02
CA ARG A 90 3.82 -6.51 -12.76
C ARG A 90 4.27 -5.07 -12.97
N LYS A 91 4.72 -4.42 -11.90
CA LYS A 91 5.37 -3.10 -11.93
C LYS A 91 6.88 -3.32 -12.03
N ASN A 92 7.43 -3.20 -13.24
CA ASN A 92 8.81 -3.57 -13.55
C ASN A 92 9.78 -2.43 -13.22
N TYR A 93 10.80 -2.70 -12.40
CA TYR A 93 11.93 -1.80 -12.12
C TYR A 93 13.09 -2.60 -11.52
N PHE A 94 14.32 -2.12 -11.72
CA PHE A 94 15.51 -2.78 -11.19
C PHE A 94 15.97 -2.11 -9.91
N TYR A 95 16.00 -2.87 -8.81
CA TYR A 95 16.60 -2.44 -7.56
C TYR A 95 17.08 -3.66 -6.74
N PRO A 96 18.18 -3.57 -5.96
CA PRO A 96 18.77 -4.74 -5.29
C PRO A 96 17.87 -5.46 -4.28
N ASP A 97 16.89 -4.75 -3.70
CA ASP A 97 15.92 -5.34 -2.76
C ASP A 97 14.69 -5.97 -3.44
N LEU A 98 14.61 -5.92 -4.77
CA LEU A 98 13.53 -6.46 -5.57
C LEU A 98 14.04 -7.58 -6.51
N PRO A 99 14.19 -8.82 -6.00
CA PRO A 99 14.93 -9.88 -6.69
C PRO A 99 14.26 -10.33 -8.00
N GLN A 100 12.94 -10.17 -8.15
CA GLN A 100 12.22 -10.56 -9.37
C GLN A 100 12.40 -9.55 -10.53
N GLY A 101 12.91 -8.35 -10.28
CA GLY A 101 12.94 -7.24 -11.26
C GLY A 101 11.55 -6.64 -11.56
N TYR A 102 10.53 -7.05 -10.81
CA TYR A 102 9.19 -6.46 -10.82
C TYR A 102 8.50 -6.67 -9.47
N GLN A 103 7.68 -5.70 -9.08
CA GLN A 103 6.78 -5.79 -7.94
C GLN A 103 5.43 -6.31 -8.42
N ILE A 104 4.87 -7.32 -7.75
CA ILE A 104 3.50 -7.76 -8.00
C ILE A 104 2.57 -6.81 -7.22
N SER A 105 1.78 -6.01 -7.94
CA SER A 105 0.83 -5.02 -7.42
C SER A 105 -0.48 -5.11 -8.22
N GLN A 106 -1.36 -4.11 -8.16
CA GLN A 106 -2.54 -4.02 -9.04
C GLN A 106 -2.54 -2.67 -9.76
N PHE A 107 -2.83 -2.64 -11.06
CA PHE A 107 -2.89 -1.40 -11.83
C PHE A 107 -4.35 -1.05 -12.18
N ASP A 108 -4.88 -1.55 -13.29
CA ASP A 108 -6.18 -1.12 -13.82
C ASP A 108 -7.39 -1.63 -12.99
N GLN A 109 -7.23 -2.77 -12.32
CA GLN A 109 -8.33 -3.47 -11.64
C GLN A 109 -7.99 -3.73 -10.17
N PRO A 110 -7.98 -2.69 -9.30
CA PRO A 110 -7.73 -2.85 -7.87
C PRO A 110 -8.84 -3.64 -7.18
N ILE A 111 -8.54 -4.23 -6.03
CA ILE A 111 -9.52 -4.93 -5.20
C ILE A 111 -10.58 -3.97 -4.59
N VAL A 112 -10.21 -2.73 -4.31
CA VAL A 112 -11.08 -1.70 -3.74
C VAL A 112 -10.95 -0.40 -4.55
N GLY A 113 -12.09 0.14 -4.97
CA GLY A 113 -12.20 1.41 -5.71
C GLY A 113 -12.44 2.61 -4.79
N GLU A 114 -13.23 3.57 -5.27
CA GLU A 114 -13.47 4.84 -4.60
C GLU A 114 -14.18 4.67 -3.24
N GLY A 115 -13.75 5.45 -2.25
CA GLY A 115 -14.31 5.49 -0.91
C GLY A 115 -14.12 6.85 -0.23
N VAL A 116 -14.39 6.92 1.08
CA VAL A 116 -14.33 8.17 1.84
C VAL A 116 -14.00 7.94 3.31
N VAL A 117 -13.15 8.81 3.86
CA VAL A 117 -12.83 8.90 5.28
C VAL A 117 -13.26 10.27 5.80
N THR A 118 -14.05 10.29 6.87
CA THR A 118 -14.41 11.53 7.57
C THR A 118 -13.34 11.82 8.63
N VAL A 119 -12.76 13.01 8.57
CA VAL A 119 -11.69 13.47 9.47
C VAL A 119 -12.23 14.62 10.33
N GLU A 120 -11.92 14.57 11.62
CA GLU A 120 -12.22 15.63 12.57
C GLU A 120 -11.07 16.64 12.63
N ARG A 121 -11.40 17.93 12.63
CA ARG A 121 -10.46 19.04 12.81
C ARG A 121 -10.31 19.37 14.29
N ASP A 122 -9.26 20.11 14.64
CA ASP A 122 -9.01 20.55 16.02
C ASP A 122 -10.17 21.38 16.63
N ASP A 123 -11.01 22.01 15.79
CA ASP A 123 -12.19 22.77 16.20
C ASP A 123 -13.47 21.91 16.35
N GLY A 124 -13.37 20.59 16.17
CA GLY A 124 -14.48 19.64 16.23
C GLY A 124 -15.34 19.58 14.97
N THR A 125 -15.06 20.39 13.95
CA THR A 125 -15.74 20.26 12.65
C THR A 125 -15.17 19.08 11.86
N THR A 126 -15.96 18.50 10.95
CA THR A 126 -15.52 17.38 10.12
C THR A 126 -15.43 17.75 8.65
N PHE A 127 -14.55 17.05 7.94
CA PHE A 127 -14.49 17.10 6.48
C PHE A 127 -14.18 15.71 5.92
N ASP A 128 -14.62 15.48 4.68
CA ASP A 128 -14.42 14.21 4.00
C ASP A 128 -13.17 14.23 3.12
N VAL A 129 -12.38 13.17 3.23
CA VAL A 129 -11.23 12.87 2.38
C VAL A 129 -11.61 11.68 1.49
N ARG A 130 -11.58 11.90 0.17
CA ARG A 130 -11.85 10.82 -0.79
C ARG A 130 -10.68 9.86 -0.84
N ILE A 131 -10.99 8.57 -0.93
CA ILE A 131 -10.04 7.50 -1.20
C ILE A 131 -10.21 7.14 -2.67
N GLU A 132 -9.14 7.25 -3.45
CA GLU A 132 -9.16 6.87 -4.87
C GLU A 132 -9.26 5.34 -5.03
N ARG A 133 -8.43 4.61 -4.27
CA ARG A 133 -8.33 3.16 -4.36
C ARG A 133 -7.60 2.56 -3.16
N LEU A 134 -7.80 1.27 -2.95
CA LEU A 134 -6.93 0.41 -2.15
C LEU A 134 -6.60 -0.84 -2.97
N HIS A 135 -5.32 -1.17 -3.03
CA HIS A 135 -4.85 -2.36 -3.73
C HIS A 135 -3.85 -3.16 -2.89
N LEU A 136 -3.68 -4.43 -3.23
CA LEU A 136 -2.69 -5.30 -2.62
C LEU A 136 -1.39 -5.28 -3.43
N GLU A 137 -0.26 -5.26 -2.73
CA GLU A 137 1.04 -5.39 -3.35
C GLU A 137 2.05 -6.10 -2.45
N GLN A 138 3.10 -6.63 -3.10
CA GLN A 138 4.24 -7.22 -2.42
C GLN A 138 5.22 -6.13 -1.98
N ASP A 139 5.67 -6.20 -0.74
CA ASP A 139 6.76 -5.34 -0.24
C ASP A 139 8.13 -5.81 -0.76
N ALA A 140 9.09 -4.87 -0.83
CA ALA A 140 10.47 -5.16 -1.22
C ALA A 140 11.29 -5.64 -0.01
N GLY A 141 12.53 -6.06 -0.27
CA GLY A 141 13.51 -6.30 0.78
C GLY A 141 14.00 -5.01 1.43
N LYS A 142 15.00 -5.14 2.31
CA LYS A 142 15.67 -3.99 2.92
C LYS A 142 17.16 -4.04 2.58
N SER A 143 17.66 -2.95 2.01
CA SER A 143 19.10 -2.73 1.86
C SER A 143 19.68 -2.11 3.12
N LEU A 144 20.81 -2.64 3.60
CA LEU A 144 21.60 -2.03 4.66
C LEU A 144 22.91 -1.56 4.03
N HIS A 145 23.17 -0.26 4.15
CA HIS A 145 24.45 0.33 3.75
C HIS A 145 25.36 0.36 4.97
N ASP A 146 25.95 -0.79 5.29
CA ASP A 146 26.99 -0.84 6.31
C ASP A 146 28.31 -0.41 5.65
N GLN A 147 28.74 0.81 5.94
CA GLN A 147 30.10 1.24 5.65
C GLN A 147 30.91 1.07 6.93
N ASP A 148 31.43 -0.13 7.14
CA ASP A 148 32.69 -0.31 7.86
C ASP A 148 33.43 -1.50 7.21
N PRO A 149 34.76 -1.38 6.95
CA PRO A 149 35.56 -2.34 6.21
C PRO A 149 35.81 -3.66 6.96
#